data_AF-A0A9J8C9S5-F1
#
_entry.id   AF-A0A9J8C9S5-F1
#
_cell.length_a   1.000
_cell.length_b   1.000
_cell.length_c   1.000
_cell.angle_alpha   90.00
_cell.angle_beta   90.00
_cell.angle_gamma   90.00
#
_symmetry.space_group_name_H-M   'P 1'
#
loop_
_entity.id
_entity.type
_entity.pdbx_description
1 polymer ?
#
loop_
_entity_poly.entity_id
_entity_poly.type
_entity_poly.pdbx_seq_one_letter_code
_entity_poly.pdbx_strand_id
1 'polypeptide(L)'
;MSLWCRASDCPLLLFDGCSFIVTLLDALADLRFSRKTRFSSTWPCCPASKCPPGSREAAFTYAITAAGVAHAVTAACSQGNMSQCGCDREKQGYYNQEEGWKWGGCSADIKYGIEFSRKFVDAREIKKNARRLMNLHNNEAGRKVLEERMKLECKCHGVSGSCTTKTCWTTLPKFREIGYVLKDKYNKAVHVEVVRASRLRQPTFLKVKKTPGYQKPLETDLVYIERSPNYCEEDAKTGSVGTQGRLCNRTSPHTDGCDLMCCGRGYNTHQYTKVWQCNCKFQWCCFVKCNTCSERTEVFTCK
;
A
#
# COMPACT_ATOMS: atom_id res chain seq x y z
N MET A 1 19.79 8.92 14.26
CA MET A 1 20.36 9.44 13.00
C MET A 1 19.27 9.47 11.94
N SER A 2 18.59 10.61 11.86
CA SER A 2 17.30 10.80 11.20
C SER A 2 17.57 11.41 9.82
N LEU A 3 17.54 10.58 8.76
CA LEU A 3 17.84 11.01 7.40
C LEU A 3 16.65 10.69 6.48
N TRP A 4 15.65 11.58 6.49
CA TRP A 4 14.73 11.77 5.38
C TRP A 4 14.47 13.28 5.23
N CYS A 5 14.94 13.82 4.10
CA CYS A 5 14.71 15.14 3.50
C CYS A 5 14.56 16.33 4.46
N ARG A 6 15.61 17.18 4.55
CA ARG A 6 15.40 18.59 4.92
C ARG A 6 14.55 19.24 3.83
N ALA A 7 13.70 20.19 4.22
CA ALA A 7 12.83 20.96 3.33
C ALA A 7 13.57 21.75 2.22
N SER A 8 14.91 21.74 2.22
CA SER A 8 15.78 22.51 1.33
C SER A 8 16.09 21.86 -0.02
N ASP A 9 15.66 20.62 -0.29
CA ASP A 9 15.97 19.91 -1.55
C ASP A 9 14.80 19.89 -2.58
N CYS A 10 13.81 20.76 -2.43
CA CYS A 10 12.67 20.82 -3.36
C CYS A 10 12.88 21.92 -4.42
N PRO A 11 13.08 21.59 -5.71
CA PRO A 11 13.07 22.59 -6.78
C PRO A 11 11.66 23.18 -6.89
N LEU A 12 11.60 24.50 -6.80
CA LEU A 12 10.44 25.37 -6.91
C LEU A 12 9.44 24.91 -8.00
N LEU A 13 8.30 24.37 -7.57
CA LEU A 13 7.07 24.36 -8.35
C LEU A 13 6.01 25.10 -7.55
N LEU A 14 5.56 26.23 -8.11
CA LEU A 14 4.51 27.12 -7.65
C LEU A 14 3.20 26.36 -7.41
N PHE A 15 2.95 25.93 -6.17
CA PHE A 15 1.63 25.56 -5.68
C PHE A 15 1.59 25.94 -4.19
N ASP A 16 0.50 26.57 -3.73
CA ASP A 16 0.32 27.06 -2.35
C ASP A 16 0.66 25.96 -1.32
N GLY A 17 1.90 25.99 -0.84
CA GLY A 17 2.64 24.78 -0.47
C GLY A 17 2.36 24.20 0.91
N CYS A 18 1.55 24.84 1.75
CA CYS A 18 1.38 24.39 3.13
C CYS A 18 0.37 23.23 3.26
N SER A 19 -0.81 23.33 2.65
CA SER A 19 -1.83 22.25 2.71
C SER A 19 -1.44 20.99 1.92
N PHE A 20 -0.66 21.16 0.85
CA PHE A 20 -0.17 20.04 0.04
C PHE A 20 0.92 19.23 0.73
N ILE A 21 1.86 19.88 1.43
CA ILE A 21 2.90 19.17 2.19
C ILE A 21 2.29 18.41 3.37
N VAL A 22 1.27 18.96 4.05
CA VAL A 22 0.55 18.26 5.12
C VAL A 22 -0.15 17.02 4.58
N THR A 23 -0.91 17.13 3.49
CA THR A 23 -1.58 15.99 2.85
C THR A 23 -0.58 14.94 2.34
N LEU A 24 0.60 15.35 1.86
CA LEU A 24 1.67 14.43 1.45
C LEU A 24 2.32 13.75 2.66
N LEU A 25 2.54 14.48 3.76
CA LEU A 25 3.05 13.92 5.02
C LEU A 25 2.04 12.98 5.67
N ASP A 26 0.74 13.26 5.54
CA ASP A 26 -0.37 12.42 5.97
C ASP A 26 -0.53 11.19 5.07
N ALA A 27 -0.38 11.32 3.75
CA ALA A 27 -0.27 10.18 2.83
C ALA A 27 0.92 9.28 3.20
N LEU A 28 2.05 9.89 3.57
CA LEU A 28 3.23 9.18 4.07
C LEU A 28 3.04 8.65 5.51
N ALA A 29 2.15 9.24 6.30
CA ALA A 29 1.79 8.80 7.65
C ALA A 29 0.78 7.64 7.60
N ASP A 30 -0.17 7.64 6.66
CA ASP A 30 -1.03 6.51 6.32
C ASP A 30 -0.22 5.37 5.69
N LEU A 31 0.83 5.69 4.92
CA LEU A 31 1.85 4.70 4.55
C LEU A 31 2.67 4.22 5.77
N ARG A 32 2.86 5.02 6.83
CA ARG A 32 3.43 4.56 8.11
C ARG A 32 2.43 3.71 8.90
N PHE A 33 1.14 4.01 8.83
CA PHE A 33 0.07 3.21 9.41
C PHE A 33 -0.03 1.87 8.66
N SER A 34 0.04 1.83 7.33
CA SER A 34 0.12 0.58 6.56
C SER A 34 1.41 -0.21 6.85
N ARG A 35 2.53 0.48 7.16
CA ARG A 35 3.77 -0.13 7.64
C ARG A 35 3.65 -0.69 9.08
N LYS A 36 2.76 -0.14 9.92
CA LYS A 36 2.48 -0.59 11.30
C LYS A 36 1.26 -1.51 11.44
N THR A 37 0.33 -1.53 10.49
CA THR A 37 -0.85 -2.40 10.50
C THR A 37 -0.42 -3.81 10.16
N ARG A 38 0.05 -4.56 11.16
CA ARG A 38 0.07 -6.03 11.23
C ARG A 38 0.17 -6.73 9.86
N PHE A 39 1.11 -6.31 9.03
CA PHE A 39 1.75 -7.19 8.07
C PHE A 39 2.67 -8.02 8.95
N SER A 40 2.13 -9.11 9.48
CA SER A 40 2.81 -10.11 10.33
C SER A 40 4.30 -10.09 10.04
N SER A 41 5.09 -9.54 10.97
CA SER A 41 6.52 -9.77 11.30
C SER A 41 7.56 -10.11 10.21
N THR A 42 7.23 -10.13 8.92
CA THR A 42 7.97 -10.88 7.88
C THR A 42 8.60 -10.04 6.82
N TRP A 43 8.18 -8.79 6.65
CA TRP A 43 8.80 -7.93 5.65
C TRP A 43 10.18 -7.47 6.15
N PRO A 44 11.29 -7.81 5.47
CA PRO A 44 12.49 -7.00 5.58
C PRO A 44 12.13 -5.66 4.93
N CYS A 45 11.56 -4.73 5.70
CA CYS A 45 11.44 -3.36 5.24
C CYS A 45 12.86 -2.78 5.20
N CYS A 46 13.62 -3.11 4.16
CA CYS A 46 14.75 -2.30 3.77
C CYS A 46 14.21 -0.87 3.56
N PRO A 47 14.84 0.16 4.15
CA PRO A 47 14.54 1.54 3.80
C PRO A 47 14.59 1.69 2.28
N ALA A 48 13.69 2.47 1.67
CA ALA A 48 13.62 2.60 0.21
C ALA A 48 14.95 3.06 -0.44
N SER A 49 15.86 3.66 0.34
CA SER A 49 17.21 4.04 -0.07
C SER A 49 18.22 2.88 -0.12
N LYS A 50 17.87 1.71 0.40
CA LYS A 50 18.78 0.60 0.68
C LYS A 50 18.38 -0.72 0.03
N CYS A 51 17.14 -0.91 -0.39
CA CYS A 51 16.71 -2.14 -1.06
C CYS A 51 17.30 -2.24 -2.48
N PRO A 52 17.67 -3.45 -2.97
CA PRO A 52 18.09 -3.60 -4.36
C PRO A 52 17.00 -3.09 -5.30
N PRO A 53 17.33 -2.11 -6.14
CA PRO A 53 16.33 -1.30 -6.82
C PRO A 53 15.60 -2.03 -7.96
N GLY A 54 16.02 -3.24 -8.35
CA GLY A 54 15.33 -4.10 -9.32
C GLY A 54 14.56 -5.28 -8.73
N SER A 55 14.46 -5.36 -7.40
CA SER A 55 13.90 -6.52 -6.67
C SER A 55 12.36 -6.53 -6.59
N ARG A 56 11.79 -7.66 -6.15
CA ARG A 56 10.36 -7.78 -5.85
C ARG A 56 9.89 -6.81 -4.77
N GLU A 57 10.75 -6.59 -3.77
CA GLU A 57 10.46 -5.70 -2.65
C GLU A 57 10.35 -4.24 -3.14
N ALA A 58 11.27 -3.83 -4.02
CA ALA A 58 11.19 -2.54 -4.68
C ALA A 58 9.87 -2.39 -5.46
N ALA A 59 9.49 -3.38 -6.27
CA ALA A 59 8.25 -3.37 -7.04
C ALA A 59 7.01 -3.08 -6.18
N PHE A 60 6.88 -3.76 -5.04
CA PHE A 60 5.79 -3.52 -4.10
C PHE A 60 5.85 -2.11 -3.49
N THR A 61 7.04 -1.61 -3.12
CA THR A 61 7.18 -0.25 -2.57
C THR A 61 6.75 0.84 -3.55
N TYR A 62 7.07 0.69 -4.84
CA TYR A 62 6.62 1.61 -5.89
C TYR A 62 5.10 1.58 -6.06
N ALA A 63 4.51 0.38 -6.12
CA ALA A 63 3.06 0.23 -6.26
C ALA A 63 2.27 0.79 -5.07
N ILE A 64 2.65 0.45 -3.83
CA ILE A 64 1.94 0.92 -2.63
C ILE A 64 2.11 2.43 -2.42
N THR A 65 3.26 3.00 -2.79
CA THR A 65 3.48 4.45 -2.67
C THR A 65 2.68 5.23 -3.70
N ALA A 66 2.65 4.78 -4.97
CA ALA A 66 1.82 5.39 -6.01
C ALA A 66 0.32 5.31 -5.69
N ALA A 67 -0.14 4.16 -5.20
CA ALA A 67 -1.52 3.98 -4.73
C ALA A 67 -1.83 4.84 -3.50
N GLY A 68 -0.91 4.93 -2.54
CA GLY A 68 -1.08 5.73 -1.32
C GLY A 68 -1.21 7.22 -1.59
N VAL A 69 -0.39 7.76 -2.50
CA VAL A 69 -0.50 9.17 -2.93
C VAL A 69 -1.85 9.42 -3.62
N ALA A 70 -2.27 8.54 -4.53
CA ALA A 70 -3.55 8.69 -5.22
C ALA A 70 -4.73 8.62 -4.24
N HIS A 71 -4.70 7.66 -3.30
CA HIS A 71 -5.74 7.47 -2.28
C HIS A 71 -5.87 8.68 -1.36
N ALA A 72 -4.76 9.16 -0.79
CA ALA A 72 -4.76 10.28 0.14
C ALA A 72 -5.21 11.59 -0.51
N VAL A 73 -4.77 11.86 -1.75
CA VAL A 73 -5.18 13.06 -2.49
C VAL A 73 -6.67 13.01 -2.81
N THR A 74 -7.18 11.90 -3.34
CA THR A 74 -8.61 11.74 -3.59
C THR A 74 -9.43 11.87 -2.31
N ALA A 75 -8.97 11.29 -1.19
CA ALA A 75 -9.65 11.41 0.11
C ALA A 75 -9.73 12.86 0.58
N ALA A 76 -8.62 13.60 0.51
CA ALA A 76 -8.58 15.01 0.89
C ALA A 76 -9.46 15.88 -0.02
N CYS A 77 -9.54 15.58 -1.33
CA CYS A 77 -10.46 16.25 -2.25
C CYS A 77 -11.93 16.01 -1.87
N SER A 78 -12.31 14.77 -1.57
CA SER A 78 -13.70 14.43 -1.20
C SER A 78 -14.11 14.98 0.16
N GLN A 79 -13.16 15.26 1.04
CA GLN A 79 -13.41 15.91 2.33
C GLN A 79 -13.48 17.44 2.24
N GLY A 80 -13.15 18.03 1.09
CA GLY A 80 -13.08 19.48 0.92
C GLY A 80 -11.89 20.15 1.61
N ASN A 81 -10.83 19.40 1.93
CA ASN A 81 -9.62 19.94 2.58
C ASN A 81 -8.68 20.66 1.58
N MET A 82 -8.95 20.54 0.28
CA MET A 82 -8.19 21.17 -0.79
C MET A 82 -9.12 22.00 -1.66
N SER A 83 -8.74 23.24 -1.96
CA SER A 83 -9.53 24.16 -2.78
C SER A 83 -9.45 23.86 -4.28
N GLN A 84 -8.39 23.17 -4.72
CA GLN A 84 -8.10 22.92 -6.14
C GLN A 84 -8.81 21.68 -6.71
N CYS A 85 -9.48 20.90 -5.87
CA CYS A 85 -10.20 19.70 -6.27
C CYS A 85 -11.46 19.51 -5.42
N GLY A 86 -12.32 18.57 -5.81
CA GLY A 86 -13.56 18.31 -5.09
C GLY A 86 -14.13 16.93 -5.43
N CYS A 87 -15.44 16.81 -5.30
CA CYS A 87 -16.19 15.61 -5.67
C CYS A 87 -16.28 15.45 -7.20
N ASP A 88 -16.40 14.21 -7.65
CA ASP A 88 -16.65 13.85 -9.04
C ASP A 88 -18.01 14.43 -9.50
N ARG A 89 -17.94 15.38 -10.45
CA ARG A 89 -19.10 16.10 -10.98
C ARG A 89 -19.83 15.31 -12.08
N GLU A 90 -19.19 14.30 -12.68
CA GLU A 90 -19.82 13.45 -13.69
C GLU A 90 -20.92 12.57 -13.06
N LYS A 91 -20.82 12.30 -11.75
CA LYS A 91 -21.72 11.42 -10.99
C LYS A 91 -22.61 12.19 -10.03
N GLN A 92 -23.26 13.23 -10.53
CA GLN A 92 -24.22 14.05 -9.78
C GLN A 92 -25.55 14.14 -10.51
N GLY A 93 -26.66 13.88 -9.79
CA GLY A 93 -28.02 14.17 -10.26
C GLY A 93 -28.63 13.20 -11.27
N TYR A 94 -27.88 12.23 -11.80
CA TYR A 94 -28.44 11.22 -12.71
C TYR A 94 -29.23 10.15 -11.93
N TYR A 95 -30.46 9.89 -12.39
CA TYR A 95 -31.34 8.84 -11.85
C TYR A 95 -31.25 7.62 -12.76
N ASN A 96 -30.74 6.49 -12.24
CA ASN A 96 -30.75 5.25 -13.00
C ASN A 96 -32.13 4.58 -12.83
N GLN A 97 -32.97 4.65 -13.87
CA GLN A 97 -34.33 4.09 -13.84
C GLN A 97 -34.33 2.56 -13.70
N GLU A 98 -33.31 1.87 -14.21
CA GLU A 98 -33.22 0.40 -14.17
C GLU A 98 -32.79 -0.14 -12.80
N GLU A 99 -31.95 0.60 -12.07
CA GLU A 99 -31.40 0.14 -10.78
C GLU A 99 -32.13 0.72 -9.55
N GLY A 100 -33.06 1.66 -9.73
CA GLY A 100 -33.92 2.19 -8.67
C GLY A 100 -33.18 3.06 -7.64
N TRP A 101 -32.09 3.71 -8.03
CA TRP A 101 -31.35 4.63 -7.15
C TRP A 101 -30.80 5.85 -7.90
N LYS A 102 -30.49 6.89 -7.12
CA LYS A 102 -30.00 8.18 -7.65
C LYS A 102 -28.58 8.49 -7.20
N TRP A 103 -27.79 9.10 -8.07
CA TRP A 103 -26.51 9.67 -7.68
C TRP A 103 -26.71 10.85 -6.72
N GLY A 104 -25.94 10.89 -5.65
CA GLY A 104 -25.91 12.04 -4.75
C GLY A 104 -24.78 11.93 -3.73
N GLY A 105 -24.65 12.92 -2.86
CA GLY A 105 -23.49 13.01 -1.97
C GLY A 105 -22.21 13.43 -2.71
N CYS A 106 -21.05 13.10 -2.13
CA CYS A 106 -19.74 13.41 -2.69
C CYS A 106 -19.10 12.12 -3.22
N SER A 107 -19.20 11.90 -4.53
CA SER A 107 -18.46 10.82 -5.19
C SER A 107 -16.97 11.16 -5.24
N ALA A 108 -16.13 10.24 -4.80
CA ALA A 108 -14.69 10.42 -4.78
C ALA A 108 -14.10 10.41 -6.21
N ASP A 109 -13.40 11.49 -6.58
CA ASP A 109 -12.72 11.62 -7.87
C ASP A 109 -11.35 10.94 -7.84
N ILE A 110 -11.35 9.65 -8.19
CA ILE A 110 -10.12 8.87 -8.28
C ILE A 110 -9.25 9.25 -9.48
N LYS A 111 -9.85 9.77 -10.57
CA LYS A 111 -9.11 10.15 -11.79
C LYS A 111 -8.13 11.27 -11.46
N TYR A 112 -8.60 12.28 -10.72
CA TYR A 112 -7.75 13.38 -10.25
C TYR A 112 -6.58 12.89 -9.38
N GLY A 113 -6.85 12.01 -8.41
CA GLY A 113 -5.80 11.46 -7.54
C GLY A 113 -4.76 10.62 -8.29
N ILE A 114 -5.19 9.83 -9.28
CA ILE A 114 -4.29 9.06 -10.16
C ILE A 114 -3.42 9.99 -11.00
N GLU A 115 -3.99 11.05 -11.58
CA GLU A 115 -3.24 12.03 -12.37
C GLU A 115 -2.20 12.77 -11.52
N PHE A 116 -2.59 13.18 -10.32
CA PHE A 116 -1.66 13.78 -9.36
C PHE A 116 -0.53 12.81 -9.00
N SER A 117 -0.87 11.56 -8.69
CA SER A 117 0.12 10.52 -8.38
C SER A 117 1.08 10.28 -9.56
N ARG A 118 0.60 10.30 -10.81
CA ARG A 118 1.44 10.24 -12.02
C ARG A 118 2.42 11.40 -12.06
N LYS A 119 1.92 12.64 -11.96
CA LYS A 119 2.76 13.85 -12.00
C LYS A 119 3.80 13.89 -10.87
N PHE A 120 3.44 13.45 -9.67
CA PHE A 120 4.30 13.55 -8.49
C PHE A 120 5.27 12.37 -8.35
N VAL A 121 4.79 11.13 -8.39
CA VAL A 121 5.61 9.94 -8.14
C VAL A 121 6.50 9.62 -9.34
N ASP A 122 5.98 9.78 -10.56
CA ASP A 122 6.72 9.42 -11.78
C ASP A 122 7.74 10.50 -12.18
N ALA A 123 7.63 11.73 -11.67
CA ALA A 123 8.60 12.81 -11.91
C ALA A 123 10.02 12.46 -11.44
N ARG A 124 10.16 11.54 -10.49
CA ARG A 124 11.47 11.05 -10.02
C ARG A 124 12.15 10.10 -11.01
N GLU A 125 11.40 9.52 -11.95
CA GLU A 125 11.86 8.50 -12.89
C GLU A 125 12.41 9.09 -14.20
N ILE A 126 13.47 9.91 -14.07
CA ILE A 126 14.05 10.70 -15.18
C ILE A 126 14.97 9.84 -16.08
N LYS A 127 15.74 8.91 -15.49
CA LYS A 127 16.78 8.15 -16.21
C LYS A 127 16.16 7.14 -17.17
N LYS A 128 16.58 7.14 -18.45
CA LYS A 128 16.12 6.19 -19.49
C LYS A 128 16.76 4.80 -19.33
N ASN A 129 16.43 4.12 -18.23
CA ASN A 129 16.98 2.81 -17.87
C ASN A 129 15.90 1.73 -17.84
N ALA A 130 16.31 0.46 -17.88
CA ALA A 130 15.45 -0.70 -17.68
C ALA A 130 14.58 -0.57 -16.42
N ARG A 131 15.18 -0.04 -15.35
CA ARG A 131 14.53 0.22 -14.06
C ARG A 131 13.37 1.22 -14.16
N ARG A 132 13.48 2.25 -15.00
CA ARG A 132 12.40 3.22 -15.18
C ARG A 132 11.14 2.55 -15.71
N LEU A 133 11.27 1.64 -16.68
CA LEU A 133 10.11 0.89 -17.20
C LEU A 133 9.46 0.03 -16.13
N MET A 134 10.26 -0.63 -15.28
CA MET A 134 9.77 -1.41 -14.15
C MET A 134 9.06 -0.53 -13.12
N ASN A 135 9.67 0.60 -12.73
CA ASN A 135 9.12 1.53 -11.74
C ASN A 135 7.79 2.13 -12.22
N LEU A 136 7.74 2.62 -13.46
CA LEU A 136 6.51 3.16 -14.05
C LEU A 136 5.39 2.12 -14.14
N HIS A 137 5.72 0.88 -14.53
CA HIS A 137 4.75 -0.22 -14.55
C HIS A 137 4.18 -0.51 -13.16
N ASN A 138 5.05 -0.63 -12.15
CA ASN A 138 4.62 -0.92 -10.78
C ASN A 138 3.83 0.24 -10.16
N ASN A 139 4.21 1.49 -10.42
CA ASN A 139 3.43 2.66 -10.00
C ASN A 139 2.03 2.61 -10.59
N GLU A 140 1.92 2.32 -11.88
CA GLU A 140 0.64 2.22 -12.56
C GLU A 140 -0.20 1.03 -12.07
N ALA A 141 0.43 -0.12 -11.82
CA ALA A 141 -0.24 -1.28 -11.23
C ALA A 141 -0.87 -0.95 -9.87
N GLY A 142 -0.16 -0.17 -9.03
CA GLY A 142 -0.69 0.33 -7.77
C GLY A 142 -1.93 1.22 -7.94
N ARG A 143 -1.86 2.19 -8.87
CA ARG A 143 -2.97 3.10 -9.18
C ARG A 143 -4.19 2.35 -9.74
N LYS A 144 -3.96 1.39 -10.62
CA LYS A 144 -5.01 0.58 -11.23
C LYS A 144 -5.71 -0.33 -10.22
N VAL A 145 -4.97 -0.95 -9.30
CA VAL A 145 -5.56 -1.74 -8.20
C VAL A 145 -6.45 -0.87 -7.31
N LEU A 146 -6.09 0.39 -7.07
CA LEU A 146 -6.91 1.33 -6.32
C LEU A 146 -8.20 1.68 -7.09
N GLU A 147 -8.09 1.98 -8.39
CA GLU A 147 -9.22 2.30 -9.27
C GLU A 147 -10.24 1.14 -9.34
N GLU A 148 -9.77 -0.09 -9.54
CA GLU A 148 -10.59 -1.31 -9.61
C GLU A 148 -11.23 -1.71 -8.27
N ARG A 149 -10.89 -1.03 -7.17
CA ARG A 149 -11.40 -1.32 -5.82
C ARG A 149 -12.26 -0.19 -5.25
N MET A 150 -12.59 0.81 -6.06
CA MET A 150 -13.62 1.81 -5.73
C MET A 150 -14.96 1.11 -5.45
N LYS A 151 -15.67 1.56 -4.42
CA LYS A 151 -16.94 0.96 -3.99
C LYS A 151 -18.08 1.94 -4.20
N LEU A 152 -19.25 1.42 -4.52
CA LEU A 152 -20.49 2.18 -4.49
C LEU A 152 -21.10 2.04 -3.09
N GLU A 153 -21.21 3.14 -2.37
CA GLU A 153 -21.92 3.18 -1.08
C GLU A 153 -23.27 3.86 -1.26
N CYS A 154 -24.29 3.31 -0.62
CA CYS A 154 -25.67 3.78 -0.75
C CYS A 154 -26.27 4.05 0.63
N LYS A 155 -27.06 5.12 0.74
CA LYS A 155 -27.91 5.41 1.88
C LYS A 155 -29.37 5.32 1.50
N CYS A 156 -30.12 4.60 2.31
CA CYS A 156 -31.56 4.43 2.14
C CYS A 156 -32.33 5.58 2.81
N HIS A 157 -33.34 6.07 2.09
CA HIS A 157 -34.21 7.16 2.49
C HIS A 157 -35.67 6.70 2.30
N GLY A 158 -36.14 5.85 3.20
CA GLY A 158 -37.53 5.40 3.24
C GLY A 158 -38.07 5.43 4.66
N VAL A 159 -39.40 5.42 4.77
CA VAL A 159 -40.11 5.40 6.06
C VAL A 159 -39.58 4.23 6.90
N SER A 160 -39.26 4.49 8.16
CA SER A 160 -38.69 3.51 9.10
C SER A 160 -37.38 2.84 8.64
N GLY A 161 -36.59 3.50 7.79
CA GLY A 161 -35.30 2.96 7.31
C GLY A 161 -35.42 2.02 6.10
N SER A 162 -36.59 1.97 5.45
CA SER A 162 -36.77 1.23 4.20
C SER A 162 -35.90 1.78 3.05
N CYS A 163 -35.53 0.92 2.09
CA CYS A 163 -34.68 1.25 0.94
C CYS A 163 -35.46 1.50 -0.36
N THR A 164 -36.71 1.97 -0.28
CA THR A 164 -37.56 2.27 -1.45
C THR A 164 -36.97 3.37 -2.35
N THR A 165 -36.29 4.34 -1.73
CA THR A 165 -35.42 5.28 -2.44
C THR A 165 -34.06 5.25 -1.77
N LYS A 166 -32.99 5.09 -2.55
CA LYS A 166 -31.62 5.18 -2.03
C LYS A 166 -30.78 6.12 -2.89
N THR A 167 -29.85 6.78 -2.23
CA THR A 167 -28.87 7.69 -2.85
C THR A 167 -27.50 7.05 -2.73
N CYS A 168 -26.73 6.97 -3.81
CA CYS A 168 -25.40 6.38 -3.77
C CYS A 168 -24.31 7.31 -4.29
N TRP A 169 -23.10 7.08 -3.82
CA TRP A 169 -21.85 7.75 -4.22
C TRP A 169 -20.71 6.75 -4.32
N THR A 170 -19.71 7.05 -5.14
CA THR A 170 -18.47 6.27 -5.15
C THR A 170 -17.57 6.68 -4.00
N THR A 171 -17.07 5.70 -3.24
CA THR A 171 -16.17 5.90 -2.10
C THR A 171 -14.85 5.18 -2.33
N LEU A 172 -13.80 5.68 -1.67
CA LEU A 172 -12.50 5.01 -1.63
C LEU A 172 -12.56 3.77 -0.72
N PRO A 173 -11.91 2.66 -1.08
CA PRO A 173 -11.75 1.53 -0.18
C PRO A 173 -10.86 1.90 1.01
N LYS A 174 -10.95 1.11 2.09
CA LYS A 174 -9.98 1.20 3.19
C LYS A 174 -8.60 0.86 2.64
N PHE A 175 -7.61 1.71 2.87
CA PHE A 175 -6.27 1.53 2.29
C PHE A 175 -5.61 0.19 2.68
N ARG A 176 -5.95 -0.35 3.87
CA ARG A 176 -5.51 -1.69 4.30
C ARG A 176 -5.93 -2.80 3.34
N GLU A 177 -7.11 -2.72 2.72
CA GLU A 177 -7.57 -3.68 1.71
C GLU A 177 -6.68 -3.64 0.46
N ILE A 178 -6.30 -2.44 0.01
CA ILE A 178 -5.36 -2.25 -1.11
C ILE A 178 -4.00 -2.85 -0.77
N GLY A 179 -3.51 -2.63 0.45
CA GLY A 179 -2.28 -3.25 0.94
C GLY A 179 -2.31 -4.79 0.84
N TYR A 180 -3.42 -5.42 1.22
CA TYR A 180 -3.58 -6.88 1.10
C TYR A 180 -3.58 -7.37 -0.34
N VAL A 181 -4.29 -6.67 -1.24
CA VAL A 181 -4.31 -7.03 -2.67
C VAL A 181 -2.91 -6.91 -3.27
N LEU A 182 -2.20 -5.81 -3.00
CA LEU A 182 -0.83 -5.63 -3.47
C LEU A 182 0.14 -6.64 -2.85
N LYS A 183 -0.10 -7.11 -1.62
CA LYS A 183 0.70 -8.19 -1.02
C LYS A 183 0.52 -9.51 -1.78
N ASP A 184 -0.72 -9.87 -2.14
CA ASP A 184 -0.96 -11.06 -2.93
C ASP A 184 -0.27 -10.96 -4.30
N LYS A 185 -0.37 -9.80 -4.94
CA LYS A 185 0.38 -9.50 -6.18
C LYS A 185 1.89 -9.57 -6.01
N TYR A 186 2.44 -9.15 -4.87
CA TYR A 186 3.87 -9.28 -4.55
C TYR A 186 4.30 -10.76 -4.45
N ASN A 187 3.49 -11.61 -3.81
CA ASN A 187 3.79 -13.04 -3.69
C ASN A 187 3.81 -13.73 -5.07
N LYS A 188 3.01 -13.23 -6.02
CA LYS A 188 2.90 -13.71 -7.41
C LYS A 188 3.64 -12.84 -8.43
N ALA A 189 4.58 -11.99 -7.98
CA ALA A 189 5.26 -11.04 -8.85
C ALA A 189 6.02 -11.74 -9.99
N VAL A 190 6.04 -11.09 -11.15
CA VAL A 190 6.54 -11.68 -12.41
C VAL A 190 7.96 -11.22 -12.69
N HIS A 191 8.86 -12.18 -12.97
CA HIS A 191 10.21 -11.87 -13.41
C HIS A 191 10.19 -11.48 -14.89
N VAL A 192 10.58 -10.24 -15.17
CA VAL A 192 10.60 -9.69 -16.53
C VAL A 192 12.01 -9.38 -17.01
N GLU A 193 12.16 -9.38 -18.33
CA GLU A 193 13.36 -8.94 -19.04
C GLU A 193 13.03 -7.73 -19.91
N VAL A 194 14.03 -6.87 -20.09
CA VAL A 194 13.90 -5.67 -20.89
C VAL A 194 14.30 -5.96 -22.32
N VAL A 195 13.38 -5.75 -23.25
CA VAL A 195 13.67 -5.82 -24.67
C VAL A 195 14.16 -4.45 -25.13
N ARG A 196 15.33 -4.45 -25.77
CA ARG A 196 16.00 -3.25 -26.29
C ARG A 196 15.81 -3.17 -27.79
N ALA A 197 15.42 -1.99 -28.30
CA ALA A 197 15.36 -1.77 -29.73
C ALA A 197 16.77 -1.76 -30.35
N SER A 198 16.92 -2.43 -31.50
CA SER A 198 18.21 -2.66 -32.19
C SER A 198 18.95 -1.36 -32.56
N ARG A 199 18.23 -0.31 -32.99
CA ARG A 199 18.85 0.94 -33.47
C ARG A 199 19.30 1.92 -32.39
N LEU A 200 18.68 1.90 -31.19
CA LEU A 200 18.93 2.91 -30.15
C LEU A 200 19.48 2.32 -28.84
N ARG A 201 19.55 0.98 -28.71
CA ARG A 201 19.85 0.24 -27.46
C ARG A 201 19.01 0.69 -26.25
N GLN A 202 17.96 1.49 -26.47
CA GLN A 202 17.08 1.99 -25.44
C GLN A 202 16.11 0.88 -25.00
N PRO A 203 15.86 0.74 -23.68
CA PRO A 203 14.76 -0.06 -23.16
C PRO A 203 13.43 0.36 -23.79
N THR A 204 12.74 -0.55 -24.48
CA THR A 204 11.48 -0.21 -25.15
C THR A 204 10.28 -0.81 -24.41
N PHE A 205 10.33 -2.10 -24.07
CA PHE A 205 9.22 -2.79 -23.40
C PHE A 205 9.71 -3.93 -22.50
N LEU A 206 8.82 -4.36 -21.59
CA LEU A 206 9.03 -5.46 -20.65
C LEU A 206 8.39 -6.74 -21.20
N LYS A 207 9.11 -7.85 -21.10
CA LYS A 207 8.66 -9.20 -21.51
C LYS A 207 8.79 -10.16 -20.32
N VAL A 208 7.84 -11.06 -20.15
CA VAL A 208 7.92 -12.14 -19.14
C VAL A 208 9.04 -13.12 -19.48
N LYS A 209 9.93 -13.43 -18.51
CA LYS A 209 11.13 -14.27 -18.73
C LYS A 209 10.83 -15.76 -18.93
N LYS A 210 9.81 -16.29 -18.26
CA LYS A 210 9.56 -17.74 -18.14
C LYS A 210 8.71 -18.35 -19.27
N THR A 211 8.11 -17.54 -20.14
CA THR A 211 7.18 -18.04 -21.17
C THR A 211 7.89 -18.23 -22.52
N PRO A 212 7.73 -19.39 -23.21
CA PRO A 212 8.15 -19.53 -24.60
C PRO A 212 7.26 -18.63 -25.48
N GLY A 213 7.83 -17.56 -26.02
CA GLY A 213 7.09 -16.54 -26.81
C GLY A 213 7.10 -15.15 -26.17
N TYR A 214 6.54 -14.15 -26.85
CA TYR A 214 6.40 -12.79 -26.31
C TYR A 214 5.09 -12.69 -25.51
N GLN A 215 5.21 -12.45 -24.21
CA GLN A 215 4.07 -12.16 -23.33
C GLN A 215 4.36 -10.88 -22.55
N LYS A 216 3.44 -9.91 -22.63
CA LYS A 216 3.47 -8.68 -21.83
C LYS A 216 2.90 -8.97 -20.44
N PRO A 217 3.48 -8.45 -19.35
CA PRO A 217 2.85 -8.54 -18.03
C PRO A 217 1.50 -7.82 -18.01
N LEU A 218 0.55 -8.28 -17.19
CA LEU A 218 -0.72 -7.57 -17.01
C LEU A 218 -0.46 -6.23 -16.32
N GLU A 219 -1.36 -5.26 -16.55
CA GLU A 219 -1.24 -3.93 -15.98
C GLU A 219 -1.40 -3.89 -14.46
N THR A 220 -2.00 -4.93 -13.85
CA THR A 220 -2.14 -5.06 -12.39
C THR A 220 -1.08 -5.97 -11.76
N ASP A 221 -0.15 -6.51 -12.56
CA ASP A 221 0.91 -7.37 -12.03
C ASP A 221 2.09 -6.55 -11.52
N LEU A 222 2.72 -7.03 -10.45
CA LEU A 222 3.99 -6.47 -10.00
C LEU A 222 5.13 -7.18 -10.71
N VAL A 223 6.07 -6.39 -11.26
CA VAL A 223 7.17 -6.89 -12.07
C VAL A 223 8.51 -6.51 -11.47
N TYR A 224 9.48 -7.42 -11.59
CA TYR A 224 10.85 -7.21 -11.14
C TYR A 224 11.85 -7.70 -12.19
N ILE A 225 13.05 -7.13 -12.18
CA ILE A 225 14.12 -7.44 -13.15
C ILE A 225 15.27 -8.23 -12.51
N GLU A 226 15.55 -7.99 -11.23
CA GLU A 226 16.63 -8.60 -10.46
C GLU A 226 16.04 -9.52 -9.39
N ARG A 227 16.66 -10.70 -9.20
CA ARG A 227 16.23 -11.60 -8.12
C ARG A 227 16.52 -10.94 -6.77
N SER A 228 15.59 -11.10 -5.82
CA SER A 228 15.79 -10.64 -4.46
C SER A 228 17.04 -11.29 -3.84
N PRO A 229 17.88 -10.54 -3.11
CA PRO A 229 19.03 -11.09 -2.41
C PRO A 229 18.60 -11.98 -1.24
N ASN A 230 19.58 -12.58 -0.57
CA ASN A 230 19.34 -13.22 0.71
C ASN A 230 19.22 -12.15 1.81
N TYR A 231 18.10 -12.15 2.55
CA TYR A 231 17.84 -11.21 3.64
C TYR A 231 18.13 -11.80 5.04
N CYS A 232 18.64 -13.03 5.12
CA CYS A 232 18.87 -13.73 6.38
C CYS A 232 19.98 -13.10 7.23
N GLU A 233 21.06 -12.70 6.57
CA GLU A 233 22.23 -12.10 7.18
C GLU A 233 22.25 -10.59 6.95
N GLU A 234 22.97 -9.88 7.81
CA GLU A 234 23.24 -8.47 7.60
C GLU A 234 24.18 -8.29 6.39
N ASP A 235 23.78 -7.43 5.48
CA ASP A 235 24.60 -7.08 4.32
C ASP A 235 24.44 -5.59 4.02
N ALA A 236 25.52 -4.85 4.27
CA ALA A 236 25.57 -3.41 4.05
C ALA A 236 25.39 -3.02 2.57
N LYS A 237 25.75 -3.90 1.61
CA LYS A 237 25.66 -3.61 0.17
C LYS A 237 24.22 -3.66 -0.33
N THR A 238 23.47 -4.68 0.11
CA THR A 238 22.04 -4.82 -0.20
C THR A 238 21.14 -4.12 0.81
N GLY A 239 21.73 -3.55 1.86
CA GLY A 239 21.01 -2.85 2.92
C GLY A 239 20.15 -3.74 3.81
N SER A 240 20.37 -5.05 3.75
CA SER A 240 19.75 -6.04 4.62
C SER A 240 20.30 -5.87 6.04
N VAL A 241 19.40 -5.80 7.03
CA VAL A 241 19.75 -5.77 8.46
C VAL A 241 19.83 -7.17 9.08
N GLY A 242 19.58 -8.22 8.29
CA GLY A 242 19.47 -9.59 8.78
C GLY A 242 18.14 -9.88 9.48
N THR A 243 17.96 -11.14 9.90
CA THR A 243 16.74 -11.59 10.59
C THR A 243 16.92 -11.88 12.08
N GLN A 244 18.14 -11.72 12.60
CA GLN A 244 18.45 -11.91 14.02
C GLN A 244 17.58 -11.00 14.91
N GLY A 245 17.06 -11.56 16.01
CA GLY A 245 16.21 -10.84 16.96
C GLY A 245 14.78 -10.55 16.47
N ARG A 246 14.40 -10.96 15.26
CA ARG A 246 13.03 -10.77 14.76
C ARG A 246 12.05 -11.75 15.39
N LEU A 247 10.83 -11.28 15.62
CA LEU A 247 9.72 -12.11 16.07
C LEU A 247 9.32 -13.09 14.96
N CYS A 248 9.10 -14.34 15.34
CA CYS A 248 8.60 -15.37 14.44
C CYS A 248 7.41 -16.12 15.06
N ASN A 249 6.61 -16.75 14.21
CA ASN A 249 5.48 -17.57 14.62
C ASN A 249 5.85 -19.06 14.48
N ARG A 250 5.77 -19.82 15.57
CA ARG A 250 6.13 -21.25 15.55
C ARG A 250 5.11 -22.11 14.80
N THR A 251 3.84 -21.70 14.75
CA THR A 251 2.77 -22.53 14.19
C THR A 251 2.51 -22.30 12.70
N SER A 252 3.08 -21.24 12.11
CA SER A 252 2.82 -20.92 10.72
C SER A 252 3.85 -21.58 9.79
N PRO A 253 3.41 -22.21 8.68
CA PRO A 253 4.33 -22.78 7.67
C PRO A 253 4.76 -21.74 6.63
N HIS A 254 4.26 -20.50 6.73
CA HIS A 254 4.48 -19.46 5.73
C HIS A 254 5.75 -18.67 6.04
N THR A 255 5.93 -17.54 5.35
CA THR A 255 7.09 -16.67 5.54
C THR A 255 7.24 -16.13 6.95
N ASP A 256 6.19 -16.17 7.79
CA ASP A 256 6.22 -15.79 9.22
C ASP A 256 6.59 -16.92 10.17
N GLY A 257 6.72 -18.13 9.63
CA GLY A 257 7.18 -19.31 10.33
C GLY A 257 8.60 -19.13 10.83
N CYS A 258 8.89 -19.59 12.05
CA CYS A 258 10.24 -19.53 12.61
C CYS A 258 11.29 -20.23 11.73
N ASP A 259 10.94 -21.30 11.03
CA ASP A 259 11.86 -22.02 10.15
C ASP A 259 12.34 -21.14 8.98
N LEU A 260 11.42 -20.41 8.33
CA LEU A 260 11.73 -19.52 7.22
C LEU A 260 12.28 -18.17 7.70
N MET A 261 11.68 -17.58 8.74
CA MET A 261 12.08 -16.27 9.30
C MET A 261 13.49 -16.29 9.84
N CYS A 262 13.85 -17.37 10.53
CA CYS A 262 15.15 -17.52 11.17
C CYS A 262 16.15 -18.26 10.28
N CYS A 263 15.78 -18.56 9.03
CA CYS A 263 16.65 -19.15 8.02
C CYS A 263 17.34 -20.45 8.48
N GLY A 264 16.66 -21.26 9.29
CA GLY A 264 17.21 -22.50 9.86
C GLY A 264 18.19 -22.33 11.03
N ARG A 265 18.48 -21.10 11.50
CA ARG A 265 19.35 -20.86 12.68
C ARG A 265 18.69 -21.21 14.02
N GLY A 266 17.39 -21.48 14.02
CA GLY A 266 16.58 -21.68 15.21
C GLY A 266 16.14 -20.37 15.86
N TYR A 267 15.48 -20.48 17.01
CA TYR A 267 14.88 -19.34 17.72
C TYR A 267 15.04 -19.49 19.24
N ASN A 268 15.00 -18.37 19.95
CA ASN A 268 14.92 -18.28 21.40
C ASN A 268 13.46 -18.14 21.83
N THR A 269 13.11 -18.74 22.97
CA THR A 269 11.76 -18.66 23.55
C THR A 269 11.79 -17.76 24.77
N HIS A 270 10.98 -16.71 24.76
CA HIS A 270 10.78 -15.81 25.87
C HIS A 270 9.36 -15.97 26.42
N GLN A 271 9.23 -16.24 27.71
CA GLN A 271 7.95 -16.30 28.39
C GLN A 271 7.65 -14.95 29.04
N TYR A 272 6.45 -14.42 28.79
CA TYR A 272 5.99 -13.18 29.43
C TYR A 272 4.52 -13.32 29.82
N THR A 273 4.13 -12.61 30.87
CA THR A 273 2.73 -12.58 31.31
C THR A 273 2.04 -11.40 30.64
N LYS A 274 1.13 -11.68 29.71
CA LYS A 274 0.30 -10.67 29.07
C LYS A 274 -0.87 -10.35 29.99
N VAL A 275 -1.02 -9.09 30.37
CA VAL A 275 -2.11 -8.60 31.22
C VAL A 275 -3.07 -7.76 30.37
N TRP A 276 -4.37 -8.00 30.47
CA TRP A 276 -5.39 -7.19 29.80
C TRP A 276 -6.70 -7.12 30.60
N GLN A 277 -7.54 -6.16 30.25
CA GLN A 277 -8.88 -6.01 30.84
C GLN A 277 -9.86 -7.00 30.21
N CYS A 278 -10.51 -7.82 31.03
CA CYS A 278 -11.42 -8.88 30.62
C CYS A 278 -12.75 -8.78 31.41
N ASN A 279 -13.77 -9.53 30.97
CA ASN A 279 -15.06 -9.63 31.66
C ASN A 279 -15.68 -8.26 32.00
N CYS A 280 -15.56 -7.32 31.07
CA CYS A 280 -16.04 -5.96 31.21
C CYS A 280 -17.58 -5.92 31.25
N LYS A 281 -18.14 -5.38 32.34
CA LYS A 281 -19.58 -5.17 32.51
C LYS A 281 -19.89 -3.68 32.51
N PHE A 282 -20.84 -3.28 31.68
CA PHE A 282 -21.39 -1.93 31.70
C PHE A 282 -22.32 -1.79 32.89
N GLN A 283 -22.05 -0.83 33.77
CA GLN A 283 -22.95 -0.47 34.86
C GLN A 283 -23.85 0.66 34.36
N TRP A 284 -25.15 0.59 34.66
CA TRP A 284 -26.16 1.56 34.22
C TRP A 284 -26.06 2.93 34.95
N CYS A 285 -24.83 3.39 35.16
CA CYS A 285 -24.44 4.69 35.68
C CYS A 285 -23.11 5.16 35.03
N CYS A 286 -22.96 4.85 33.73
CA CYS A 286 -22.00 5.42 32.77
C CYS A 286 -20.53 4.99 32.89
N PHE A 287 -20.21 3.89 33.58
CA PHE A 287 -18.84 3.34 33.57
C PHE A 287 -18.81 1.84 33.31
N VAL A 288 -17.70 1.40 32.72
CA VAL A 288 -17.42 -0.01 32.47
C VAL A 288 -16.48 -0.51 33.55
N LYS A 289 -16.91 -1.53 34.29
CA LYS A 289 -16.06 -2.22 35.28
C LYS A 289 -15.51 -3.49 34.64
N CYS A 290 -14.19 -3.60 34.53
CA CYS A 290 -13.49 -4.76 34.01
C CYS A 290 -12.67 -5.43 35.11
N ASN A 291 -12.41 -6.73 34.93
CA ASN A 291 -11.44 -7.47 35.72
C ASN A 291 -10.08 -7.40 35.01
N THR A 292 -9.00 -7.52 35.78
CA THR A 292 -7.66 -7.66 35.22
C THR A 292 -7.35 -9.15 35.04
N CYS A 293 -7.27 -9.62 33.80
CA CYS A 293 -6.85 -10.98 33.47
C CYS A 293 -5.37 -11.01 33.07
N SER A 294 -4.73 -12.16 33.27
CA SER A 294 -3.37 -12.41 32.85
C SER A 294 -3.22 -13.81 32.24
N GLU A 295 -2.48 -13.92 31.15
CA GLU A 295 -2.13 -15.20 30.52
C GLU A 295 -0.63 -15.24 30.27
N ARG A 296 -0.03 -16.42 30.50
CA ARG A 296 1.38 -16.66 30.14
C ARG A 296 1.44 -16.93 28.64
N THR A 297 2.15 -16.07 27.92
CA THR A 297 2.34 -16.21 26.47
C THR A 297 3.82 -16.41 26.17
N GLU A 298 4.10 -17.22 25.15
CA GLU A 298 5.44 -17.43 24.63
C GLU A 298 5.65 -16.58 23.38
N VAL A 299 6.81 -15.92 23.32
CA VAL A 299 7.28 -15.20 22.13
C VAL A 299 8.57 -15.82 21.66
N PHE A 300 8.66 -16.04 20.34
CA PHE A 300 9.81 -16.64 19.70
C PHE A 300 10.59 -15.58 18.92
N THR A 301 11.90 -15.52 19.11
CA THR A 301 12.80 -14.57 18.44
C THR A 301 13.92 -15.30 17.73
N CYS A 302 14.26 -14.90 16.51
CA CYS A 302 15.32 -15.55 15.74
C CYS A 302 16.70 -15.37 16.37
N LYS A 303 17.51 -16.44 16.32
CA LYS A 303 18.92 -16.41 16.72
C LYS A 303 19.79 -15.69 15.71
#